data_AF-A0A847W0J1-F1
#
_entry.id   AF-A0A847W0J1-F1
#
_cell.length_a   1.000
_cell.length_b   1.000
_cell.length_c   1.000
_cell.angle_alpha   90.00
_cell.angle_beta   90.00
_cell.angle_gamma   90.00
#
_symmetry.space_group_name_H-M   'P 1'
#
loop_
_entity.id
_entity.type
_entity.pdbx_description
1 polymer ?
#
loop_
_entity_poly.entity_id
_entity_poly.type
_entity_poly.pdbx_seq_one_letter_code
_entity_poly.pdbx_strand_id
1 'polypeptide(L)'
;FLMTQRDEFESFIRHDVKNHAVRIYEADEIDDDILKVSAFKMNSAEEIKAEFGDRWRNTTIKSAISGASWLDFNCTDKGRALEEMKLSMGIKKDQIIVFGDNYNDLQMFDVAGTAYAMSSSKDKVKKRADFVTDSVEDVIEKVLDVFYIN
;
A
#
# COMPACT_ATOMS: atom_id res chain seq x y z
N PHE A 1 -8.54 11.51 19.88
CA PHE A 1 -8.73 10.16 20.47
C PHE A 1 -9.29 9.25 19.40
N LEU A 2 -8.45 8.38 18.82
CA LEU A 2 -8.90 7.36 17.86
C LEU A 2 -9.60 6.27 18.68
N MET A 3 -10.91 6.11 18.46
CA MET A 3 -11.78 5.21 19.19
C MET A 3 -11.43 3.74 18.90
N THR A 4 -11.12 2.94 19.91
CA THR A 4 -11.05 1.47 19.79
C THR A 4 -11.65 0.71 20.98
N GLN A 5 -12.37 1.35 21.91
CA GLN A 5 -13.00 0.63 23.02
C GLN A 5 -14.34 -0.06 22.66
N ARG A 6 -14.51 -0.55 21.43
CA ARG A 6 -15.71 -1.28 21.03
C ARG A 6 -15.35 -2.67 20.55
N ASP A 7 -15.93 -3.69 21.19
CA ASP A 7 -15.79 -5.10 20.83
C ASP A 7 -16.16 -5.38 19.36
N GLU A 8 -17.03 -4.54 18.79
CA GLU A 8 -17.41 -4.54 17.37
C GLU A 8 -16.22 -4.33 16.43
N PHE A 9 -15.28 -3.42 16.76
CA PHE A 9 -14.11 -3.17 15.92
C PHE A 9 -13.12 -4.33 15.97
N GLU A 10 -12.90 -4.90 17.16
CA GLU A 10 -12.07 -6.08 17.30
C GLU A 10 -12.64 -7.26 16.51
N SER A 11 -13.96 -7.49 16.60
CA SER A 11 -14.64 -8.50 15.81
C SER A 11 -14.47 -8.25 14.31
N PHE A 12 -14.64 -7.01 13.85
CA PHE A 12 -14.43 -6.63 12.45
C PHE A 12 -13.01 -6.95 11.97
N ILE A 13 -11.98 -6.60 12.75
CA ILE A 13 -10.58 -6.88 12.39
C ILE A 13 -10.31 -8.39 12.31
N ARG A 14 -10.83 -9.17 13.26
CA ARG A 14 -10.56 -10.62 13.34
C ARG A 14 -11.39 -11.45 12.37
N HIS A 15 -12.64 -11.09 12.12
CA HIS A 15 -13.58 -11.94 11.39
C HIS A 15 -13.87 -11.44 9.97
N ASP A 16 -13.93 -10.13 9.75
CA ASP A 16 -14.21 -9.56 8.42
C ASP A 16 -12.91 -9.29 7.64
N VAL A 17 -11.95 -8.61 8.27
CA VAL A 17 -10.63 -8.34 7.67
C VAL A 17 -9.71 -9.56 7.78
N LYS A 18 -9.97 -10.45 8.75
CA LYS A 18 -9.23 -11.72 8.97
C LYS A 18 -7.75 -11.53 9.30
N ASN A 19 -7.40 -10.42 9.94
CA ASN A 19 -6.04 -10.18 10.41
C ASN A 19 -5.78 -10.97 11.71
N HIS A 20 -4.54 -11.46 11.85
CA HIS A 20 -4.05 -11.89 13.15
C HIS A 20 -3.77 -10.65 14.00
N ALA A 21 -4.63 -10.39 14.99
CA ALA A 21 -4.56 -9.20 15.83
C ALA A 21 -4.36 -9.55 17.31
N VAL A 22 -3.68 -8.68 18.04
CA VAL A 22 -3.62 -8.69 19.50
C VAL A 22 -4.02 -7.29 19.95
N ARG A 23 -4.88 -7.22 20.97
CA ARG A 23 -5.25 -5.94 21.58
C ARG A 23 -4.15 -5.53 22.54
N ILE A 24 -3.63 -4.33 22.35
CA ILE A 24 -2.68 -3.68 23.25
C ILE A 24 -3.35 -2.41 23.81
N TYR A 25 -2.92 -1.97 24.99
CA TYR A 25 -3.41 -0.75 25.64
C TYR A 25 -2.39 0.38 25.55
N GLU A 26 -1.11 0.03 25.58
CA GLU A 26 0.01 0.95 25.50
C GLU A 26 0.97 0.52 24.36
N ALA A 27 1.66 1.50 23.76
CA ALA A 27 2.50 1.26 22.60
C ALA A 27 3.81 0.51 22.93
N ASP A 28 4.24 0.57 24.19
CA ASP A 28 5.41 -0.10 24.74
C ASP A 28 5.18 -1.60 25.00
N GLU A 29 3.94 -2.08 24.89
CA GLU A 29 3.63 -3.52 24.84
C GLU A 29 4.16 -4.19 23.55
N ILE A 30 4.55 -3.41 22.54
CA ILE A 30 5.13 -3.90 21.29
C ILE A 30 6.64 -4.04 21.44
N ASP A 31 7.12 -5.27 21.57
CA ASP A 31 8.55 -5.63 21.60
C ASP A 31 9.09 -5.94 20.19
N ASP A 32 8.82 -5.05 19.22
CA ASP A 32 9.29 -5.16 17.83
C ASP A 32 9.28 -3.79 17.13
N ASP A 33 9.95 -3.70 15.99
CA ASP A 33 9.96 -2.51 15.14
C ASP A 33 8.57 -2.26 14.52
N ILE A 34 8.05 -1.05 14.72
CA ILE A 34 6.77 -0.63 14.12
C ILE A 34 7.02 -0.12 12.69
N LEU A 35 6.78 -0.98 11.71
CA LEU A 35 6.92 -0.63 10.28
C LEU A 35 5.79 0.27 9.77
N LYS A 36 4.58 0.08 10.32
CA LYS A 36 3.35 0.73 9.85
C LYS A 36 2.35 0.89 10.98
N VAL A 37 1.68 2.04 11.00
CA VAL A 37 0.51 2.28 11.84
C VAL A 37 -0.68 2.63 10.96
N SER A 38 -1.85 2.04 11.22
CA SER A 38 -3.08 2.36 10.50
C SER A 38 -4.13 2.92 11.46
N ALA A 39 -4.63 4.10 11.16
CA ALA A 39 -5.74 4.71 11.86
C ALA A 39 -7.07 4.38 11.15
N PHE A 40 -8.06 3.95 11.94
CA PHE A 40 -9.38 3.61 11.45
C PHE A 40 -10.43 4.59 11.94
N LYS A 41 -11.30 5.03 11.02
CA LYS A 41 -12.57 5.68 11.33
C LYS A 41 -13.52 5.39 10.18
N MET A 42 -14.64 4.75 10.48
CA MET A 42 -15.62 4.31 9.48
C MET A 42 -16.01 5.46 8.53
N ASN A 43 -15.73 5.29 7.24
CA ASN A 43 -16.02 6.23 6.14
C ASN A 43 -15.49 7.67 6.31
N SER A 44 -14.46 7.87 7.13
CA SER A 44 -13.95 9.20 7.48
C SER A 44 -12.42 9.30 7.39
N ALA A 45 -11.75 8.56 6.49
CA ALA A 45 -10.29 8.63 6.34
C ALA A 45 -9.76 10.05 6.08
N GLU A 46 -10.50 10.86 5.32
CA GLU A 46 -10.15 12.27 5.05
C GLU A 46 -10.20 13.14 6.31
N GLU A 47 -11.11 12.85 7.25
CA GLU A 47 -11.18 13.56 8.53
C GLU A 47 -9.97 13.21 9.41
N ILE A 48 -9.58 11.93 9.46
CA ILE A 48 -8.35 11.52 10.16
C ILE A 48 -7.15 12.24 9.55
N LYS A 49 -7.10 12.33 8.21
CA LYS A 49 -6.01 13.00 7.52
C LYS A 49 -5.97 14.50 7.83
N ALA A 50 -7.12 15.17 7.88
CA ALA A 50 -7.20 16.57 8.25
C ALA A 50 -6.73 16.82 9.71
N GLU A 51 -7.03 15.91 10.64
CA GLU A 51 -6.68 16.06 12.06
C GLU A 51 -5.22 15.66 12.38
N PHE A 52 -4.71 14.64 11.69
CA PHE A 52 -3.45 13.98 12.05
C PHE A 52 -2.39 14.03 10.94
N GLY A 53 -2.76 14.09 9.66
CA GLY A 53 -1.85 13.88 8.52
C GLY A 53 -0.60 14.78 8.54
N ASP A 54 -0.77 16.06 8.88
CA ASP A 54 0.32 17.04 8.85
C ASP A 54 1.21 17.05 10.10
N ARG A 55 0.84 16.30 11.16
CA ARG A 55 1.61 16.25 12.42
C ARG A 55 3.02 15.73 12.21
N TRP A 56 3.21 14.86 11.21
CA TRP A 56 4.47 14.20 10.92
C TRP A 56 5.19 14.71 9.67
N ARG A 57 4.73 15.82 9.08
CA ARG A 57 5.25 16.34 7.79
C ARG A 57 6.76 16.63 7.77
N ASN A 58 7.36 16.87 8.94
CA ASN A 58 8.79 17.16 9.11
C ASN A 58 9.59 15.94 9.59
N THR A 59 9.04 14.74 9.47
CA THR A 59 9.67 13.48 9.85
C THR A 59 9.78 12.55 8.63
N THR A 60 10.33 11.36 8.82
CA THR A 60 10.34 10.31 7.79
C THR A 60 8.96 9.65 7.60
N ILE A 61 7.99 9.89 8.49
CA ILE A 61 6.68 9.27 8.45
C ILE A 61 5.80 9.97 7.41
N LYS A 62 5.26 9.20 6.47
CA LYS A 62 4.30 9.65 5.46
C LYS A 62 2.92 9.07 5.76
N SER A 63 1.87 9.90 5.62
CA SER A 63 0.48 9.45 5.72
C SER A 63 -0.15 9.25 4.33
N ALA A 64 -0.85 8.13 4.11
CA ALA A 64 -1.55 7.83 2.86
C ALA A 64 -2.94 7.22 3.12
N ILE A 65 -3.95 7.68 2.37
CA ILE A 65 -5.29 7.10 2.44
C ILE A 65 -5.29 5.76 1.71
N SER A 66 -5.56 4.69 2.44
CA SER A 66 -5.56 3.31 1.97
C SER A 66 -6.97 2.72 1.79
N GLY A 67 -8.01 3.50 2.08
CA GLY A 67 -9.41 3.16 1.84
C GLY A 67 -10.35 4.21 2.42
N ALA A 68 -11.67 4.06 2.25
CA ALA A 68 -12.65 5.03 2.75
C ALA A 68 -12.57 5.25 4.27
N SER A 69 -12.12 4.23 5.01
CA SER A 69 -12.04 4.25 6.49
C SER A 69 -10.63 4.27 7.06
N TRP A 70 -9.58 4.28 6.22
CA TRP A 70 -8.21 3.97 6.64
C TRP A 70 -7.21 5.05 6.23
N LEU A 71 -6.39 5.46 7.19
CA LEU A 71 -5.20 6.29 6.99
C LEU A 71 -3.97 5.56 7.50
N ASP A 72 -3.04 5.29 6.61
CA ASP A 72 -1.79 4.58 6.91
C ASP A 72 -0.65 5.56 7.14
N PHE A 73 0.19 5.27 8.13
CA PHE A 73 1.44 5.94 8.44
C PHE A 73 2.59 4.98 8.22
N ASN A 74 3.50 5.32 7.31
CA ASN A 74 4.62 4.46 6.94
C ASN A 74 5.93 5.26 7.03
N CYS A 75 7.01 4.60 7.46
CA CYS A 75 8.37 5.13 7.43
C CYS A 75 9.07 4.93 6.07
N THR A 76 8.42 4.21 5.15
CA THR A 76 8.91 3.90 3.80
C THR A 76 7.77 3.97 2.79
N ASP A 77 8.09 3.87 1.50
CA ASP A 77 7.13 3.71 0.42
C ASP A 77 7.50 2.52 -0.48
N LYS A 78 6.51 2.03 -1.22
CA LYS A 78 6.67 0.82 -2.05
C LYS A 78 7.76 0.98 -3.11
N GLY A 79 7.96 2.20 -3.63
CA GLY A 79 9.00 2.49 -4.61
C GLY A 79 10.40 2.32 -4.02
N ARG A 80 10.64 2.87 -2.82
CA ARG A 80 11.93 2.68 -2.13
C ARG A 80 12.22 1.21 -1.86
N ALA A 81 11.24 0.45 -1.37
CA ALA A 81 11.41 -0.98 -1.13
C ALA A 81 11.75 -1.74 -2.42
N LEU A 82 11.08 -1.41 -3.53
CA LEU A 82 11.35 -2.00 -4.83
C LEU A 82 12.75 -1.63 -5.37
N GLU A 83 13.19 -0.39 -5.18
CA GLU A 83 14.53 0.06 -5.58
C GLU A 83 15.62 -0.70 -4.80
N GLU A 84 15.47 -0.84 -3.49
CA GLU A 84 16.40 -1.60 -2.65
C GLU A 84 16.43 -3.08 -3.05
N MET A 85 15.27 -3.68 -3.33
CA MET A 85 15.18 -5.06 -3.83
C MET A 85 15.86 -5.23 -5.18
N LYS A 86 15.56 -4.35 -6.15
CA LYS A 86 16.19 -4.31 -7.48
C LYS A 86 17.71 -4.31 -7.37
N LEU A 87 18.26 -3.43 -6.54
CA LEU A 87 19.70 -3.30 -6.32
C LEU A 87 20.30 -4.56 -5.66
N SER A 88 19.66 -5.09 -4.62
CA SER A 88 20.13 -6.27 -3.90
C SER A 88 20.19 -7.53 -4.76
N MET A 89 19.27 -7.65 -5.73
CA MET A 89 19.17 -8.79 -6.63
C MET A 89 19.95 -8.60 -7.94
N GLY A 90 20.52 -7.41 -8.19
CA GLY A 90 21.17 -7.09 -9.45
C GLY A 90 20.24 -7.09 -10.67
N ILE A 91 18.94 -6.85 -10.45
CA ILE A 91 17.92 -6.85 -11.49
C ILE A 91 17.89 -5.48 -12.18
N LYS A 92 17.73 -5.45 -13.50
CA LYS A 92 17.55 -4.21 -14.25
C LYS A 92 16.08 -3.80 -14.26
N LYS A 93 15.81 -2.50 -14.38
CA LYS A 93 14.44 -1.98 -14.37
C LYS A 93 13.54 -2.62 -15.45
N ASP A 94 14.08 -2.88 -16.63
CA ASP A 94 13.38 -3.49 -17.78
C ASP A 94 12.98 -4.96 -17.54
N GLN A 95 13.45 -5.56 -16.44
CA GLN A 95 13.07 -6.88 -15.98
C GLN A 95 12.00 -6.84 -14.88
N ILE A 96 11.44 -5.66 -14.59
CA ILE A 96 10.47 -5.44 -13.52
C ILE A 96 9.14 -4.98 -14.12
N ILE A 97 8.09 -5.73 -13.80
CA ILE A 97 6.70 -5.36 -14.05
C ILE A 97 6.04 -5.09 -12.69
N VAL A 98 5.32 -3.97 -12.58
CA VAL A 98 4.56 -3.62 -11.37
C VAL A 98 3.09 -3.41 -11.70
N PHE A 99 2.25 -3.70 -10.72
CA PHE A 99 0.81 -3.49 -10.77
C PHE A 99 0.42 -2.56 -9.61
N GLY A 100 -0.42 -1.56 -9.89
CA GLY A 100 -0.89 -0.63 -8.87
C GLY A 100 -2.32 -0.18 -9.13
N ASP A 101 -3.00 0.25 -8.08
CA ASP A 101 -4.40 0.68 -8.15
C ASP A 101 -4.65 2.03 -7.46
N ASN A 102 -3.69 2.48 -6.65
CA ASN A 102 -3.87 3.65 -5.79
C ASN A 102 -2.62 4.56 -5.77
N TYR A 103 -2.74 5.72 -5.14
CA TYR A 103 -1.69 6.75 -5.13
C TYR A 103 -0.38 6.31 -4.46
N ASN A 104 -0.43 5.36 -3.53
CA ASN A 104 0.74 4.79 -2.86
C ASN A 104 1.53 3.78 -3.72
N ASP A 105 1.07 3.49 -4.94
CA ASP A 105 1.77 2.64 -5.90
C ASP A 105 2.60 3.45 -6.91
N LEU A 106 2.31 4.75 -7.04
CA LEU A 106 2.92 5.61 -8.07
C LEU A 106 4.45 5.64 -8.00
N GLN A 107 5.03 5.49 -6.81
CA GLN A 107 6.48 5.46 -6.63
C GLN A 107 7.11 4.18 -7.22
N MET A 108 6.38 3.05 -7.26
CA MET A 108 6.88 1.83 -7.92
C MET A 108 6.94 2.00 -9.43
N PHE A 109 6.05 2.81 -10.01
CA PHE A 109 5.99 3.01 -11.47
C PHE A 109 7.24 3.72 -11.99
N ASP A 110 7.89 4.55 -11.16
CA ASP A 110 9.15 5.22 -11.52
C ASP A 110 10.37 4.27 -11.46
N VAL A 111 10.25 3.14 -10.75
CA VAL A 111 11.33 2.16 -10.54
C VAL A 111 11.29 1.03 -11.57
N ALA A 112 10.09 0.60 -11.94
CA ALA A 112 9.87 -0.49 -12.87
C ALA A 112 10.07 -0.07 -14.33
N GLY A 113 10.37 -1.04 -15.20
CA GLY A 113 10.43 -0.85 -16.64
C GLY A 113 9.05 -0.93 -17.30
N THR A 114 8.09 -1.56 -16.65
CA THR A 114 6.70 -1.62 -17.10
C THR A 114 5.75 -1.52 -15.92
N ALA A 115 4.79 -0.61 -16.01
CA ALA A 115 3.77 -0.38 -15.00
C ALA A 115 2.35 -0.59 -15.55
N TYR A 116 1.55 -1.34 -14.82
CA TYR A 116 0.11 -1.53 -15.07
C TYR A 116 -0.71 -0.86 -13.97
N ALA A 117 -1.69 -0.06 -14.37
CA ALA A 117 -2.75 0.40 -13.48
C ALA A 117 -3.99 -0.50 -13.59
N MET A 118 -4.65 -0.80 -12.48
CA MET A 118 -5.95 -1.48 -12.52
C MET A 118 -7.02 -0.60 -13.18
N SER A 119 -7.97 -1.19 -13.90
CA SER A 119 -9.07 -0.45 -14.55
C SER A 119 -9.98 0.28 -13.56
N SER A 120 -10.05 -0.18 -12.31
CA SER A 120 -10.74 0.47 -11.20
C SER A 120 -10.00 1.70 -10.65
N SER A 121 -8.75 1.92 -11.04
CA SER A 121 -7.91 3.00 -10.50
C SER A 121 -8.42 4.39 -10.86
N LYS A 122 -8.06 5.37 -10.03
CA LYS A 122 -8.29 6.79 -10.32
C LYS A 122 -7.52 7.22 -11.57
N ASP A 123 -8.05 8.18 -12.32
CA ASP A 123 -7.45 8.67 -13.58
C ASP A 123 -5.99 9.10 -13.44
N LYS A 124 -5.63 9.71 -12.31
CA LYS A 124 -4.24 10.13 -12.04
C LYS A 124 -3.27 8.95 -11.96
N VAL A 125 -3.73 7.79 -11.49
CA VAL A 125 -2.93 6.56 -11.43
C VAL A 125 -2.79 5.95 -12.83
N LYS A 126 -3.92 5.82 -13.55
CA LYS A 126 -3.92 5.31 -14.94
C LYS A 126 -3.01 6.11 -15.87
N LYS A 127 -3.03 7.44 -15.77
CA LYS A 127 -2.17 8.34 -16.58
C LYS A 127 -0.67 8.18 -16.33
N ARG A 128 -0.29 7.54 -15.23
CA ARG A 128 1.11 7.32 -14.83
C ARG A 128 1.62 5.91 -15.17
N ALA A 129 0.73 5.00 -15.56
CA ALA A 129 1.08 3.65 -15.96
C ALA A 129 1.30 3.58 -17.48
N ASP A 130 2.07 2.58 -17.94
CA ASP A 130 2.25 2.29 -19.36
C ASP A 130 0.99 1.63 -19.94
N PHE A 131 0.32 0.82 -19.12
CA PHE A 131 -0.85 0.05 -19.50
C PHE A 131 -1.94 0.08 -18.43
N VAL A 132 -3.17 -0.24 -18.84
CA VAL A 132 -4.30 -0.46 -17.94
C VAL A 132 -4.77 -1.90 -18.11
N THR A 133 -5.05 -2.60 -17.01
CA THR A 133 -5.57 -3.97 -17.02
C THR A 133 -6.74 -4.14 -16.06
N ASP A 134 -7.66 -5.05 -16.39
CA ASP A 134 -8.70 -5.52 -15.47
C ASP A 134 -8.23 -6.68 -14.58
N SER A 135 -7.20 -7.42 -15.03
CA SER A 135 -6.71 -8.64 -14.39
C SER A 135 -5.18 -8.66 -14.37
N VAL A 136 -4.62 -8.88 -13.18
CA VAL A 136 -3.17 -9.10 -13.01
C VAL A 136 -2.79 -10.48 -13.57
N GLU A 137 -3.66 -11.47 -13.37
CA GLU A 137 -3.45 -12.85 -13.82
C GLU A 137 -3.30 -12.93 -15.34
N ASP A 138 -4.21 -12.33 -16.10
CA ASP A 138 -4.19 -12.33 -17.57
C ASP A 138 -2.89 -11.71 -18.13
N VAL A 139 -2.34 -10.71 -17.44
CA VAL A 139 -1.07 -10.09 -17.84
C VAL A 139 0.09 -11.04 -17.55
N ILE A 140 0.10 -11.66 -16.38
CA ILE A 140 1.13 -12.64 -16.00
C ILE A 140 1.11 -13.83 -16.96
N GLU A 141 -0.05 -14.38 -17.31
CA GLU A 141 -0.16 -15.48 -18.28
C GLU A 141 0.47 -15.10 -19.64
N LYS A 142 0.10 -13.95 -20.19
CA LYS A 142 0.66 -13.46 -21.46
C LYS A 142 2.17 -13.25 -21.40
N VAL A 143 2.69 -12.74 -20.27
CA VAL A 143 4.13 -12.56 -20.07
C VAL A 143 4.83 -13.92 -20.04
N LEU A 144 4.28 -14.89 -19.31
CA LEU A 144 4.84 -16.23 -19.20
C LEU A 144 4.81 -16.98 -20.53
N ASP A 145 3.74 -16.88 -21.32
CA ASP A 145 3.64 -17.51 -22.63
C ASP A 145 4.79 -17.08 -23.57
N VAL A 146 5.19 -15.81 -23.52
CA VAL A 146 6.33 -15.30 -24.30
C VAL A 146 7.66 -15.95 -23.86
N PHE A 147 7.80 -16.30 -22.59
CA PHE A 147 9.00 -16.96 -22.06
C PHE A 147 9.04 -18.46 -22.33
N TYR A 148 7.91 -19.15 -22.38
CA TYR A 148 7.86 -20.60 -22.63
C TYR A 148 7.84 -20.99 -24.11
N ILE A 149 7.69 -20.02 -25.03
CA ILE A 149 7.76 -20.24 -26.49
C ILE A 149 9.20 -20.00 -27.04
N ASN A 150 10.13 -19.51 -26.20
CA ASN A 150 11.55 -19.37 -26.52
C ASN A 150 12.41 -20.40 -25.78
#